data_AF-A0A0F7ZGM0-F1
#
_entry.id   AF-A0A0F7ZGM0-F1
#
_cell.length_a   1.000
_cell.length_b   1.000
_cell.length_c   1.000
_cell.angle_alpha   90.00
_cell.angle_beta   90.00
_cell.angle_gamma   90.00
#
_symmetry.space_group_name_H-M   'P 1'
#
loop_
_entity.id
_entity.type
_entity.pdbx_description
1 polymer ?
#
loop_
_entity_poly.entity_id
_entity_poly.type
_entity_poly.pdbx_seq_one_letter_code
_entity_poly.pdbx_strand_id
1 'polypeptide(L)'
;MEHGGAGGLLGAPELTPLEQEVLDEYERLANNMKQLASALDDLASRPATEILDGLRELERKTSLAFTLLKASVYSIVLQQEIDWGAGDAAPR
;
A
#
# COMPACT_ATOMS: atom_id res chain seq x y z
N MET A 1 28.53 18.36 -68.72
CA MET A 1 27.11 17.98 -68.76
C MET A 1 26.97 16.79 -67.83
N GLU A 2 27.07 17.04 -66.53
CA GLU A 2 25.94 17.01 -65.57
C GLU A 2 25.18 15.68 -65.57
N HIS A 3 25.57 14.77 -64.67
CA HIS A 3 24.63 13.86 -64.03
C HIS A 3 24.39 14.39 -62.62
N GLY A 4 23.19 14.94 -62.46
CA GLY A 4 22.75 15.65 -61.26
C GLY A 4 22.60 14.74 -60.05
N GLY A 5 23.02 15.28 -58.91
CA GLY A 5 22.59 14.84 -57.60
C GLY A 5 21.18 15.35 -57.31
N ALA A 6 20.29 14.44 -56.94
CA ALA A 6 19.09 14.70 -56.13
C ALA A 6 18.48 13.35 -55.74
N GLY A 7 18.71 12.88 -54.51
CA GLY A 7 17.99 11.69 -54.02
C GLY A 7 18.41 11.11 -52.67
N GLY A 8 19.59 11.44 -52.12
CA GLY A 8 20.14 10.70 -50.97
C GLY A 8 19.89 11.27 -49.57
N LEU A 9 19.23 12.42 -49.41
CA LEU A 9 19.35 13.20 -48.18
C LEU A 9 18.51 12.75 -46.97
N LEU A 10 17.68 11.71 -47.05
CA LEU A 10 16.85 11.26 -45.91
C LEU A 10 16.64 9.74 -45.84
N GLY A 11 17.50 8.94 -46.47
CA GLY A 11 17.47 7.49 -46.27
C GLY A 11 17.86 7.20 -44.83
N ALA A 12 16.92 6.70 -44.02
CA ALA A 12 17.23 6.17 -42.71
C ALA A 12 18.45 5.22 -42.86
N PRO A 13 19.46 5.30 -41.97
CA PRO A 13 20.59 4.39 -42.06
C PRO A 13 20.06 2.97 -42.13
N GLU A 14 20.43 2.21 -43.17
CA GLU A 14 20.03 0.81 -43.25
C GLU A 14 20.66 0.10 -42.05
N LEU A 15 19.82 -0.23 -41.09
CA LEU A 15 20.23 -0.93 -39.88
C LEU A 15 20.68 -2.33 -40.27
N THR A 16 21.81 -2.75 -39.70
CA THR A 16 22.20 -4.15 -39.82
C THR A 16 21.17 -5.03 -39.10
N PRO A 17 21.01 -6.30 -39.48
CA PRO A 17 20.03 -7.19 -38.85
C PRO A 17 20.18 -7.28 -37.32
N LEU A 18 21.41 -7.24 -36.82
CA LEU A 18 21.70 -7.26 -35.38
C LEU A 18 21.27 -5.95 -34.69
N GLU A 19 21.49 -4.79 -35.32
CA GLU A 19 21.08 -3.50 -34.74
C GLU A 19 19.56 -3.41 -34.60
N GLN A 20 18.81 -3.92 -35.59
CA GLN A 20 17.35 -3.99 -35.51
C GLN A 20 16.89 -4.91 -34.38
N GLU A 21 17.45 -6.12 -34.27
CA GLU A 21 17.12 -7.08 -33.21
C GLU A 21 17.37 -6.49 -31.80
N VAL A 22 18.50 -5.81 -31.63
CA VAL A 22 18.85 -5.16 -30.37
C VAL A 22 17.87 -4.03 -30.04
N LEU A 23 17.49 -3.20 -31.03
CA LEU A 23 16.50 -2.14 -30.84
C LEU A 23 15.13 -2.69 -30.45
N ASP A 24 14.69 -3.77 -31.10
CA ASP A 24 13.42 -4.44 -30.80
C ASP A 24 13.40 -4.97 -29.35
N GLU A 25 14.52 -5.54 -28.88
CA GLU A 25 14.65 -6.00 -27.50
C GLU A 25 14.72 -4.84 -26.49
N TYR A 26 15.39 -3.73 -26.81
CA TYR A 26 15.36 -2.53 -25.97
C TYR A 26 13.96 -1.92 -25.88
N GLU A 27 13.21 -1.90 -26.98
CA GLU A 27 11.83 -1.44 -27.00
C GLU A 27 10.94 -2.34 -26.12
N ARG A 28 11.08 -3.66 -26.26
CA ARG A 28 10.39 -4.63 -25.41
C ARG A 28 10.74 -4.43 -23.95
N LEU A 29 12.02 -4.28 -23.62
CA LEU A 29 12.47 -4.06 -22.25
C LEU A 29 11.92 -2.74 -21.67
N ALA A 30 11.99 -1.65 -22.43
CA ALA A 30 11.45 -0.36 -22.01
C ALA A 30 9.94 -0.44 -21.75
N ASN A 31 9.19 -1.13 -22.61
CA ASN A 31 7.77 -1.37 -22.43
C ASN A 31 7.49 -2.22 -21.18
N ASN A 32 8.28 -3.26 -20.93
CA ASN A 32 8.17 -4.08 -19.73
C ASN A 32 8.47 -3.27 -18.46
N MET A 33 9.50 -2.43 -18.47
CA MET A 33 9.83 -1.56 -17.34
C MET A 33 8.73 -0.55 -17.06
N LYS A 34 8.10 0.01 -18.09
CA LYS A 34 6.98 0.94 -17.94
C LYS A 34 5.76 0.25 -17.33
N GLN A 35 5.44 -0.97 -17.78
CA GLN A 35 4.36 -1.77 -17.20
C GLN A 35 4.64 -2.13 -15.74
N LEU A 36 5.87 -2.54 -15.43
CA LEU A 36 6.29 -2.86 -14.07
C LEU A 36 6.17 -1.63 -13.15
N ALA A 37 6.65 -0.46 -13.59
CA ALA A 37 6.53 0.78 -12.83
C ALA A 37 5.06 1.13 -12.54
N SER A 38 4.18 1.01 -13.54
CA SER A 38 2.74 1.25 -13.37
C SER A 38 2.12 0.27 -12.37
N ALA A 39 2.45 -1.02 -12.47
CA ALA A 39 1.92 -2.03 -11.56
C ALA A 39 2.40 -1.82 -10.11
N LEU A 40 3.64 -1.39 -9.94
CA LEU A 40 4.19 -1.06 -8.62
C LEU A 40 3.53 0.19 -8.02
N ASP A 41 3.26 1.22 -8.82
CA ASP A 41 2.57 2.43 -8.36
C ASP A 41 1.12 2.14 -7.95
N ASP A 42 0.40 1.33 -8.73
CA ASP A 42 -0.94 0.85 -8.39
C ASP A 42 -0.94 0.03 -7.09
N LEU A 43 0.04 -0.87 -6.94
CA LEU A 43 0.20 -1.70 -5.75
C LEU A 43 0.62 -0.89 -4.52
N ALA A 44 1.41 0.17 -4.68
CA ALA A 44 1.82 1.01 -3.55
C ALA A 44 0.69 1.95 -3.08
N SER A 45 -0.13 2.44 -4.01
CA SER A 45 -1.13 3.49 -3.73
C SER A 45 -2.47 2.95 -3.21
N ARG A 46 -2.95 1.82 -3.75
CA ARG A 46 -4.33 1.34 -3.51
C ARG A 46 -4.48 0.47 -2.26
N PRO A 47 -3.79 -0.68 -2.11
CA PRO A 47 -3.98 -1.54 -0.95
C PRO A 47 -3.48 -0.91 0.36
N ALA A 48 -2.49 0.00 0.32
CA ALA A 48 -1.99 0.65 1.52
C ALA A 48 -3.07 1.51 2.21
N THR A 49 -3.89 2.22 1.43
CA THR A 49 -4.94 3.11 1.94
C THR A 49 -6.07 2.31 2.58
N GLU A 50 -6.57 1.27 1.90
CA GLU A 50 -7.66 0.42 2.42
C GLU A 50 -7.25 -0.32 3.70
N ILE A 51 -6.01 -0.82 3.76
CA ILE A 51 -5.48 -1.48 4.95
C ILE A 51 -5.37 -0.47 6.12
N LEU A 52 -4.87 0.74 5.87
CA LEU A 52 -4.75 1.76 6.91
C LEU A 52 -6.12 2.18 7.47
N ASP A 53 -7.11 2.37 6.60
CA ASP A 53 -8.47 2.69 7.04
C ASP A 53 -9.11 1.54 7.83
N GLY A 54 -8.90 0.30 7.38
CA GLY A 54 -9.30 -0.90 8.12
C GLY A 54 -8.66 -0.99 9.50
N LEU A 55 -7.36 -0.72 9.61
CA LEU A 55 -6.63 -0.72 10.88
C LEU A 55 -7.12 0.39 11.82
N ARG A 56 -7.39 1.60 11.33
CA ARG A 56 -7.95 2.70 12.14
C ARG A 56 -9.33 2.36 12.69
N GLU A 57 -10.20 1.78 11.87
CA GLU A 57 -11.53 1.37 12.32
C GLU A 57 -11.45 0.22 13.32
N LEU A 58 -10.51 -0.71 13.12
CA LEU A 58 -10.24 -1.79 14.07
C LEU A 58 -9.72 -1.25 15.41
N GLU A 59 -8.79 -0.30 15.39
CA GLU A 59 -8.27 0.37 16.59
C GLU A 59 -9.41 1.03 17.37
N ARG A 60 -10.30 1.76 16.70
CA ARG A 60 -11.42 2.44 17.34
C ARG A 60 -12.38 1.44 18.02
N LYS A 61 -12.74 0.36 17.30
CA LYS A 61 -13.64 -0.68 17.82
C LYS A 61 -13.05 -1.43 19.01
N THR A 62 -11.78 -1.84 18.90
CA THR A 62 -11.09 -2.57 19.96
C THR A 62 -10.81 -1.70 21.18
N SER A 63 -10.47 -0.43 20.98
CA SER A 63 -10.30 0.54 22.07
C SER A 63 -11.60 0.76 22.84
N LEU A 64 -12.73 0.84 22.14
CA LEU A 64 -14.05 0.95 22.77
C LEU A 64 -14.37 -0.33 23.57
N ALA A 65 -14.19 -1.50 22.98
CA ALA A 65 -14.40 -2.76 23.68
C ALA A 65 -13.51 -2.89 24.92
N PHE A 66 -12.22 -2.52 24.81
CA PHE A 66 -11.27 -2.54 25.92
C PHE A 66 -11.65 -1.55 27.03
N THR A 67 -12.10 -0.34 26.65
CA THR A 67 -12.56 0.67 27.61
C THR A 67 -13.80 0.19 28.36
N LEU A 68 -14.79 -0.35 27.65
CA LEU A 68 -15.99 -0.91 28.27
C LEU A 68 -15.66 -2.09 29.19
N LEU A 69 -14.76 -2.98 28.76
CA LEU A 69 -14.29 -4.09 29.58
C LEU A 69 -13.62 -3.57 30.86
N LYS A 70 -12.70 -2.62 30.74
CA LYS A 70 -11.98 -2.05 31.88
C LYS A 70 -12.94 -1.35 32.85
N ALA A 71 -13.90 -0.57 32.34
CA ALA A 71 -14.92 0.08 33.16
C ALA A 71 -15.81 -0.95 33.88
N SER A 72 -16.24 -1.99 33.17
CA SER A 72 -17.04 -3.09 33.73
C SER A 72 -16.30 -3.80 34.86
N VAL A 73 -15.05 -4.22 34.61
CA VAL A 73 -14.21 -4.88 35.63
C VAL A 73 -13.97 -3.97 36.83
N TYR A 74 -13.63 -2.69 36.60
CA TYR A 74 -13.42 -1.75 37.69
C TYR A 74 -14.68 -1.55 38.54
N SER A 75 -15.85 -1.42 37.90
CA SER A 75 -17.12 -1.32 38.60
C SER A 75 -17.41 -2.55 39.47
N ILE A 76 -17.15 -3.76 38.95
CA ILE A 76 -17.38 -5.01 39.69
C ILE A 76 -16.43 -5.13 40.88
N VAL A 77 -15.14 -4.86 40.68
CA VAL A 77 -14.13 -4.94 41.75
C VAL A 77 -14.40 -3.91 42.84
N LEU A 78 -14.74 -2.67 42.46
CA LEU A 78 -15.07 -1.62 43.41
C LEU A 78 -16.33 -1.96 44.22
N GLN A 79 -17.38 -2.48 43.57
CA GLN A 79 -18.59 -2.93 44.27
C GLN A 79 -18.29 -4.04 45.28
N GLN A 80 -17.42 -4.97 44.92
CA GLN A 80 -16.97 -6.04 45.80
C GLN A 80 -16.16 -5.51 46.99
N GLU A 81 -15.21 -4.59 46.78
CA GLU A 81 -14.44 -3.97 47.86
C GLU A 81 -15.35 -3.22 48.85
N ILE A 82 -16.37 -2.52 48.35
CA ILE A 82 -17.35 -1.82 49.19
C ILE A 82 -18.20 -2.83 49.99
N ASP A 83 -18.69 -3.91 49.36
CA ASP A 83 -19.49 -4.94 50.02
C ASP A 83 -18.68 -5.68 51.11
N TRP A 84 -17.42 -6.04 50.82
CA TRP A 84 -16.50 -6.60 51.80
C TRP A 84 -16.19 -5.63 52.95
N GLY A 85 -15.96 -4.35 52.66
CA GLY A 85 -15.71 -3.33 53.68
C GLY A 85 -16.93 -3.00 54.53
N ALA A 86 -18.14 -3.10 53.98
CA ALA A 86 -19.39 -2.91 54.70
C ALA A 86 -19.71 -4.09 55.64
N GLY A 87 -19.32 -5.31 55.27
CA GLY A 87 -19.48 -6.52 56.10
C GLY A 87 -18.65 -6.50 57.39
N ASP A 88 -17.56 -5.73 57.46
CA ASP A 88 -16.69 -5.61 58.64
C ASP A 88 -17.16 -4.51 59.63
N ALA A 89 -18.10 -3.65 59.22
CA ALA A 89 -18.64 -2.56 60.03
C ALA A 89 -19.95 -2.91 60.78
N ALA A 90 -20.41 -4.17 60.71
CA ALA A 90 -21.58 -4.62 61.47
C ALA A 90 -21.23 -4.79 62.96
N PRO A 91 -21.92 -4.10 63.90
CA PRO A 91 -21.64 -4.24 65.33
C PRO A 91 -22.06 -5.64 65.79
N ARG A 92 -21.16 -6.33 66.48
CA ARG A 92 -21.42 -7.58 67.22
C ARG A 92 -22.25 -7.33 68.47
#